data_AF-A0A832HFW9-F1
#
_entry.id   AF-A0A832HFW9-F1
#
_cell.length_a   1.000
_cell.length_b   1.000
_cell.length_c   1.000
_cell.angle_alpha   90.00
_cell.angle_beta   90.00
_cell.angle_gamma   90.00
#
_symmetry.space_group_name_H-M   'P 1'
#
loop_
_entity.id
_entity.type
_entity.pdbx_description
1 polymer ?
#
loop_
_entity_poly.entity_id
_entity_poly.type
_entity_poly.pdbx_seq_one_letter_code
_entity_poly.pdbx_strand_id
1 'polypeptide(L)'
;MKKLCAILLAFAMAPAAVQAGDTAKATAAAAGQQRQAIDTMQHLLDLLETAGDVDALRAVAVRALGDQVRLNQETGDWSKNNLGKSVSELGRAEADRLNGTAGKQTKLADDVTKLLQRIGEAKEAAERRGDKPTAETLGKVLETAKGVPEALRQAGQNLGDNKIGPATGNQRRGTEGLGRMIGAFDELGSRRFETLSRELRALIDELKQIKDVQTSVRDEAAKAGESR
;
A
#
# COMPACT_ATOMS: atom_id res chain seq x y z
N MET A 1 -9.20 21.26 -25.36
CA MET A 1 -8.64 22.43 -24.65
C MET A 1 -8.98 23.82 -25.23
N LYS A 2 -9.55 23.97 -26.45
CA LYS A 2 -9.86 25.30 -27.02
C LYS A 2 -11.28 25.85 -26.78
N LYS A 3 -12.16 25.13 -26.10
CA LYS A 3 -13.57 25.55 -25.86
C LYS A 3 -13.83 26.13 -24.45
N LEU A 4 -12.85 26.10 -23.56
CA LEU A 4 -12.97 26.65 -22.20
C LEU A 4 -12.64 28.15 -22.10
N CYS A 5 -12.00 28.76 -23.12
CA CYS A 5 -11.71 30.20 -23.12
C CYS A 5 -12.88 31.08 -23.59
N ALA A 6 -13.93 30.54 -24.20
CA ALA A 6 -14.97 31.35 -24.84
C ALA A 6 -16.07 31.86 -23.89
N ILE A 7 -16.16 31.32 -22.67
CA ILE A 7 -17.17 31.75 -21.67
C ILE A 7 -16.65 32.95 -20.84
N LEU A 8 -15.38 33.34 -21.02
CA LEU A 8 -14.73 34.41 -20.25
C LEU A 8 -14.87 35.82 -20.84
N LEU A 9 -15.60 36.02 -21.96
CA LEU A 9 -15.52 37.30 -22.71
C LEU A 9 -16.85 38.00 -23.09
N ALA A 10 -17.97 37.66 -22.47
CA ALA A 10 -19.26 38.28 -22.80
C ALA A 10 -20.00 38.88 -21.58
N PHE A 11 -19.29 39.61 -20.71
CA PHE A 11 -19.94 40.40 -19.66
C PHE A 11 -19.22 41.74 -19.44
N ALA A 12 -19.28 42.60 -20.45
CA ALA A 12 -18.93 44.00 -20.32
C ALA A 12 -20.03 44.83 -20.98
N MET A 13 -20.91 45.42 -20.16
CA MET A 13 -21.37 46.83 -20.24
C MET A 13 -22.68 47.07 -19.46
N ALA A 14 -22.56 47.64 -18.25
CA ALA A 14 -23.42 48.68 -17.64
C ALA A 14 -23.03 48.87 -16.15
N PRO A 15 -23.07 50.10 -15.58
CA PRO A 15 -22.33 50.45 -14.38
C PRO A 15 -23.06 50.03 -13.09
N ALA A 16 -22.44 49.15 -12.29
CA ALA A 16 -22.88 48.79 -10.94
C ALA A 16 -21.67 48.78 -9.99
N ALA A 17 -21.10 49.96 -9.71
CA ALA A 17 -19.85 50.09 -8.96
C ALA A 17 -19.98 49.90 -7.43
N VAL A 18 -21.19 49.66 -6.88
CA VAL A 18 -21.40 49.59 -5.42
C VAL A 18 -21.64 48.17 -4.88
N GLN A 19 -21.81 47.15 -5.75
CA GLN A 19 -21.87 45.73 -5.33
C GLN A 19 -20.83 44.82 -5.98
N ALA A 20 -20.04 45.34 -6.93
CA ALA A 20 -18.99 44.57 -7.61
C ALA A 20 -17.87 44.09 -6.68
N GLY A 21 -17.62 44.80 -5.57
CA GLY A 21 -16.57 44.44 -4.60
C GLY A 21 -16.90 43.17 -3.80
N ASP A 22 -18.16 42.99 -3.40
CA ASP A 22 -18.59 41.84 -2.59
C ASP A 22 -18.81 40.60 -3.46
N THR A 23 -19.33 40.76 -4.69
CA THR A 23 -19.41 39.66 -5.66
C THR A 23 -18.03 39.20 -6.13
N ALA A 24 -17.07 40.11 -6.34
CA ALA A 24 -15.69 39.77 -6.71
C ALA A 24 -14.94 39.05 -5.57
N LYS A 25 -15.15 39.45 -4.31
CA LYS A 25 -14.57 38.74 -3.15
C LYS A 25 -15.18 37.35 -2.96
N ALA A 26 -16.50 37.21 -3.11
CA ALA A 26 -17.18 35.92 -3.01
C ALA A 26 -16.74 34.95 -4.13
N THR A 27 -16.56 35.44 -5.36
CA THR A 27 -16.05 34.62 -6.48
C THR A 27 -14.57 34.26 -6.31
N ALA A 28 -13.73 35.16 -5.80
CA ALA A 28 -12.33 34.84 -5.47
C ALA A 28 -12.21 33.80 -4.34
N ALA A 29 -13.05 33.89 -3.31
CA ALA A 29 -13.11 32.90 -2.23
C ALA A 29 -13.57 31.53 -2.74
N ALA A 30 -14.62 31.49 -3.58
CA ALA A 30 -15.09 30.26 -4.20
C ALA A 30 -14.03 29.62 -5.13
N ALA A 31 -13.28 30.43 -5.88
CA ALA A 31 -12.19 29.95 -6.72
C ALA A 31 -11.02 29.38 -5.89
N GLY A 32 -10.71 30.01 -4.74
CA GLY A 32 -9.72 29.49 -3.79
C GLY A 32 -10.12 28.14 -3.21
N GLN A 33 -11.36 28.00 -2.75
CA GLN A 33 -11.90 26.75 -2.22
C GLN A 33 -11.96 25.65 -3.29
N GLN A 34 -12.31 25.98 -4.54
CA GLN A 34 -12.26 25.02 -5.65
C GLN A 34 -10.85 24.51 -5.92
N ARG A 35 -9.83 25.38 -5.86
CA ARG A 35 -8.44 24.98 -6.04
C ARG A 35 -7.99 24.04 -4.93
N GLN A 36 -8.33 24.36 -3.68
CA GLN A 36 -8.05 23.52 -2.52
C GLN A 36 -8.71 22.13 -2.63
N ALA A 37 -9.97 22.07 -3.10
CA ALA A 37 -10.65 20.80 -3.35
C ALA A 37 -9.96 19.97 -4.47
N ILE A 38 -9.47 20.62 -5.53
CA ILE A 38 -8.71 19.95 -6.60
C ILE A 38 -7.38 19.39 -6.07
N ASP A 39 -6.63 20.19 -5.31
CA ASP A 39 -5.35 19.77 -4.74
C ASP A 39 -5.56 18.60 -3.76
N THR A 40 -6.64 18.63 -2.98
CA THR A 40 -7.03 17.53 -2.08
C THR A 40 -7.42 16.26 -2.84
N MET A 41 -8.17 16.38 -3.95
CA MET A 41 -8.51 15.23 -4.79
C MET A 41 -7.28 14.60 -5.46
N GLN A 42 -6.33 15.42 -5.93
CA GLN A 42 -5.07 14.92 -6.48
C GLN A 42 -4.26 14.18 -5.41
N HIS A 43 -4.17 14.74 -4.20
CA HIS A 43 -3.55 14.07 -3.07
C HIS A 43 -4.20 12.71 -2.76
N LEU A 44 -5.53 12.64 -2.75
CA LEU A 44 -6.26 11.38 -2.52
C LEU A 44 -6.00 10.35 -3.62
N LEU A 45 -5.85 10.76 -4.89
CA LEU A 45 -5.49 9.86 -5.99
C LEU A 45 -4.08 9.30 -5.81
N ASP A 46 -3.11 10.13 -5.43
CA ASP A 46 -1.72 9.70 -5.16
C ASP A 46 -1.66 8.71 -3.98
N LEU A 47 -2.48 8.93 -2.94
CA LEU A 47 -2.63 8.01 -1.82
C LEU A 47 -3.23 6.66 -2.25
N LEU A 48 -4.19 6.66 -3.17
CA LEU A 48 -4.82 5.44 -3.69
C LEU A 48 -3.87 4.64 -4.60
N GLU A 49 -3.08 5.30 -5.45
CA GLU A 49 -2.07 4.63 -6.28
C GLU A 49 -1.03 3.93 -5.39
N THR A 50 -0.52 4.64 -4.38
CA THR A 50 0.44 4.08 -3.44
C THR A 50 -0.17 2.98 -2.55
N ALA A 51 -1.50 2.96 -2.37
CA ALA A 51 -2.18 1.85 -1.71
C ALA A 51 -2.15 0.56 -2.56
N GLY A 52 -2.38 0.69 -3.87
CA GLY A 52 -2.31 -0.43 -4.80
C GLY A 52 -0.93 -1.11 -4.81
N ASP A 53 0.16 -0.33 -4.78
CA ASP A 53 1.53 -0.87 -4.72
C ASP A 53 1.78 -1.66 -3.44
N VAL A 54 1.34 -1.12 -2.30
CA VAL A 54 1.51 -1.76 -0.98
C VAL A 54 0.69 -3.05 -0.90
N ASP A 55 -0.54 -3.05 -1.41
CA ASP A 55 -1.40 -4.24 -1.44
C ASP A 55 -0.81 -5.33 -2.33
N ALA A 56 -0.18 -4.97 -3.45
CA ALA A 56 0.53 -5.90 -4.30
C ALA A 56 1.73 -6.55 -3.57
N LEU A 57 2.53 -5.76 -2.84
CA LEU A 57 3.65 -6.27 -2.03
C LEU A 57 3.15 -7.19 -0.91
N ARG A 58 2.07 -6.80 -0.22
CA ARG A 58 1.40 -7.62 0.79
C ARG A 58 0.91 -8.94 0.22
N ALA A 59 0.27 -8.94 -0.95
CA ALA A 59 -0.23 -10.16 -1.58
C ALA A 59 0.90 -11.16 -1.89
N VAL A 60 2.07 -10.67 -2.29
CA VAL A 60 3.27 -11.51 -2.48
C VAL A 60 3.75 -12.08 -1.14
N ALA A 61 3.77 -11.28 -0.07
CA ALA A 61 4.12 -11.76 1.28
C ALA A 61 3.16 -12.85 1.79
N VAL A 62 1.85 -12.68 1.59
CA VAL A 62 0.82 -13.68 1.94
C VAL A 62 1.04 -14.98 1.17
N ARG A 63 1.34 -14.90 -0.14
CA ARG A 63 1.68 -16.08 -0.94
C ARG A 63 2.93 -16.78 -0.41
N ALA A 64 3.99 -16.03 -0.11
CA ALA A 64 5.22 -16.58 0.45
C ALA A 64 4.98 -17.28 1.80
N LEU A 65 4.12 -16.74 2.67
CA LEU A 65 3.71 -17.40 3.90
C LEU A 65 2.95 -18.71 3.61
N GLY A 66 2.01 -18.69 2.67
CA GLY A 66 1.30 -19.89 2.24
C GLY A 66 2.23 -20.99 1.70
N ASP A 67 3.24 -20.60 0.93
CA ASP A 67 4.28 -21.51 0.43
C ASP A 67 5.11 -22.09 1.58
N GLN A 68 5.51 -21.25 2.54
CA GLN A 68 6.25 -21.69 3.72
C GLN A 68 5.46 -22.68 4.57
N VAL A 69 4.17 -22.42 4.80
CA VAL A 69 3.31 -23.33 5.58
C VAL A 69 3.20 -24.70 4.89
N ARG A 70 3.07 -24.73 3.56
CA ARG A 70 3.07 -25.98 2.80
C ARG A 70 4.41 -26.71 2.91
N LEU A 71 5.53 -25.99 2.82
CA LEU A 71 6.86 -26.60 3.00
C LEU A 71 7.06 -27.15 4.42
N ASN A 72 6.53 -26.49 5.45
CA ASN A 72 6.57 -27.02 6.82
C ASN A 72 5.80 -28.34 6.94
N GLN A 73 4.64 -28.44 6.28
CA GLN A 73 3.85 -29.67 6.22
C GLN A 73 4.59 -30.77 5.46
N GLU A 74 5.14 -30.47 4.29
CA GLU A 74 5.96 -31.41 3.50
C GLU A 74 7.15 -31.95 4.32
N THR A 75 7.89 -31.07 5.00
CA THR A 75 8.99 -31.44 5.90
C THR A 75 8.51 -32.28 7.08
N GLY A 76 7.39 -31.91 7.70
CA GLY A 76 6.82 -32.63 8.84
C GLY A 76 6.38 -34.05 8.47
N ASP A 77 5.73 -34.22 7.31
CA ASP A 77 5.31 -35.53 6.81
C ASP A 77 6.50 -36.38 6.36
N TRP A 78 7.54 -35.75 5.81
CA TRP A 78 8.81 -36.43 5.52
C TRP A 78 9.46 -36.94 6.82
N SER A 79 9.52 -36.09 7.85
CA SER A 79 10.11 -36.39 9.15
C SER A 79 9.46 -37.61 9.81
N LYS A 80 8.12 -37.70 9.82
CA LYS A 80 7.39 -38.84 10.44
C LYS A 80 7.85 -40.21 9.91
N ASN A 81 8.28 -40.29 8.66
CA ASN A 81 8.63 -41.54 8.00
C ASN A 81 10.13 -41.81 7.90
N ASN A 82 10.97 -40.80 8.20
CA ASN A 82 12.41 -40.84 7.93
C ASN A 82 13.26 -40.31 9.09
N LEU A 83 12.66 -39.98 10.23
CA LEU A 83 13.39 -39.54 11.41
C LEU A 83 14.39 -40.62 11.84
N GLY A 84 15.65 -40.22 12.01
CA GLY A 84 16.73 -41.10 12.45
C GLY A 84 17.47 -41.83 11.32
N LYS A 85 16.96 -41.78 10.07
CA LYS A 85 17.73 -42.25 8.92
C LYS A 85 18.82 -41.25 8.55
N SER A 86 20.03 -41.74 8.32
CA SER A 86 21.12 -40.99 7.69
C SER A 86 20.87 -40.82 6.18
N VAL A 87 21.60 -39.89 5.54
CA VAL A 87 21.48 -39.64 4.09
C VAL A 87 21.73 -40.92 3.27
N SER A 88 22.66 -41.77 3.70
CA SER A 88 22.98 -43.04 3.04
C SER A 88 21.90 -44.12 3.18
N GLU A 89 20.99 -43.97 4.14
CA GLU A 89 19.88 -44.89 4.39
C GLU A 89 18.59 -44.46 3.68
N LEU A 90 18.60 -43.29 3.03
CA LEU A 90 17.47 -42.83 2.24
C LEU A 90 17.40 -43.60 0.91
N GLY A 91 16.23 -44.16 0.62
CA GLY A 91 15.95 -44.66 -0.72
C GLY A 91 16.00 -43.52 -1.73
N ARG A 92 16.26 -43.84 -3.01
CA ARG A 92 16.37 -42.83 -4.08
C ARG A 92 15.16 -41.88 -4.13
N ALA A 93 13.95 -42.40 -4.01
CA ALA A 93 12.73 -41.59 -4.01
C ALA A 93 12.62 -40.68 -2.77
N GLU A 94 13.11 -41.11 -1.61
CA GLU A 94 13.11 -40.33 -0.36
C GLU A 94 14.12 -39.18 -0.45
N ALA A 95 15.31 -39.47 -0.99
CA ALA A 95 16.35 -38.49 -1.25
C ALA A 95 15.91 -37.46 -2.30
N ASP A 96 15.29 -37.89 -3.40
CA ASP A 96 14.77 -37.00 -4.44
C ASP A 96 13.68 -36.06 -3.88
N ARG A 97 12.78 -36.58 -3.04
CA ARG A 97 11.76 -35.78 -2.37
C ARG A 97 12.36 -34.75 -1.40
N LEU A 98 13.36 -35.16 -0.62
CA LEU A 98 14.06 -34.27 0.31
C LEU A 98 14.78 -33.14 -0.45
N ASN A 99 15.52 -33.48 -1.50
CA ASN A 99 16.20 -32.52 -2.37
C ASN A 99 15.22 -31.57 -3.06
N GLY A 100 14.07 -32.07 -3.52
CA GLY A 100 13.00 -31.24 -4.07
C GLY A 100 12.46 -30.24 -3.05
N THR A 101 12.25 -30.68 -1.81
CA THR A 101 11.77 -29.82 -0.71
C THR A 101 12.83 -28.76 -0.35
N ALA A 102 14.09 -29.15 -0.25
CA ALA A 102 15.23 -28.26 -0.05
C ALA A 102 15.33 -27.19 -1.16
N GLY A 103 15.19 -27.60 -2.43
CA GLY A 103 15.20 -26.70 -3.57
C GLY A 103 14.06 -25.68 -3.55
N LYS A 104 12.82 -26.11 -3.24
CA LYS A 104 11.69 -25.20 -3.04
C LYS A 104 11.95 -24.21 -1.90
N GLN A 105 12.54 -24.67 -0.80
CA GLN A 105 12.86 -23.84 0.36
C GLN A 105 13.91 -22.75 0.04
N THR A 106 14.95 -23.10 -0.72
CA THR A 106 15.95 -22.13 -1.22
C THR A 106 15.32 -21.14 -2.19
N LYS A 107 14.49 -21.61 -3.13
CA LYS A 107 13.78 -20.73 -4.06
C LYS A 107 12.88 -19.72 -3.32
N LEU A 108 12.16 -20.18 -2.29
CA LEU A 108 11.35 -19.30 -1.45
C LEU A 108 12.20 -18.23 -0.74
N ALA A 109 13.40 -18.58 -0.28
CA ALA A 109 14.33 -17.59 0.29
C ALA A 109 14.73 -16.50 -0.73
N ASP A 110 14.97 -16.88 -1.99
CA ASP A 110 15.31 -15.95 -3.06
C ASP A 110 14.11 -15.07 -3.46
N ASP A 111 12.92 -15.64 -3.53
CA ASP A 111 11.70 -14.90 -3.82
C ASP A 111 11.38 -13.90 -2.70
N VAL A 112 11.60 -14.27 -1.43
CA VAL A 112 11.49 -13.33 -0.31
C VAL A 112 12.58 -12.25 -0.38
N THR A 113 13.81 -12.59 -0.78
CA THR A 113 14.88 -11.59 -0.98
C THR A 113 14.48 -10.53 -2.02
N LYS A 114 13.94 -10.97 -3.17
CA LYS A 114 13.43 -10.07 -4.21
C LYS A 114 12.26 -9.23 -3.72
N LEU A 115 11.36 -9.80 -2.92
CA LEU A 115 10.28 -9.06 -2.28
C LEU A 115 10.83 -7.94 -1.38
N LEU A 116 11.84 -8.21 -0.56
CA LEU A 116 12.47 -7.19 0.29
C LEU A 116 13.14 -6.09 -0.52
N GLN A 117 13.77 -6.42 -1.65
CA GLN A 117 14.32 -5.41 -2.57
C GLN A 117 13.21 -4.49 -3.10
N ARG A 118 12.10 -5.06 -3.58
CA ARG A 118 10.94 -4.28 -4.06
C ARG A 118 10.31 -3.42 -2.97
N ILE A 119 10.26 -3.92 -1.72
CA ILE A 119 9.80 -3.13 -0.57
C ILE A 119 10.76 -1.95 -0.32
N GLY A 120 12.08 -2.16 -0.43
CA GLY A 120 13.09 -1.10 -0.34
C GLY A 120 12.92 -0.04 -1.43
N GLU A 121 12.74 -0.45 -2.68
CA GLU A 121 12.47 0.46 -3.80
C GLU A 121 11.17 1.26 -3.60
N ALA A 122 10.11 0.60 -3.15
CA ALA A 122 8.84 1.26 -2.83
C ALA A 122 8.98 2.25 -1.66
N LYS A 123 9.81 1.92 -0.66
CA LYS A 123 10.13 2.82 0.46
C LYS A 123 10.82 4.08 -0.05
N GLU A 124 11.87 3.95 -0.85
CA GLU A 124 12.58 5.10 -1.43
C GLU A 124 11.67 5.95 -2.32
N ALA A 125 10.80 5.31 -3.10
CA ALA A 125 9.80 6.02 -3.91
C ALA A 125 8.83 6.82 -3.05
N ALA A 126 8.34 6.25 -1.94
CA ALA A 126 7.50 6.95 -0.98
C ALA A 126 8.23 8.14 -0.33
N GLU A 127 9.51 7.99 0.03
CA GLU A 127 10.34 9.08 0.56
C GLU A 127 10.48 10.23 -0.45
N ARG A 128 10.77 9.92 -1.72
CA ARG A 128 10.88 10.94 -2.80
C ARG A 128 9.57 11.69 -3.06
N ARG A 129 8.43 11.03 -2.87
CA ARG A 129 7.09 11.63 -2.98
C ARG A 129 6.65 12.39 -1.72
N GLY A 130 7.43 12.33 -0.63
CA GLY A 130 7.06 12.94 0.64
C GLY A 130 6.00 12.16 1.44
N ASP A 131 5.68 10.92 1.05
CA ASP A 131 4.76 10.04 1.77
C ASP A 131 5.47 9.36 2.95
N LYS A 132 5.70 10.15 4.01
CA LYS A 132 6.36 9.69 5.25
C LYS A 132 5.67 8.49 5.90
N PRO A 133 4.32 8.45 6.07
CA PRO A 133 3.66 7.31 6.72
C PRO A 133 3.95 5.97 6.04
N THR A 134 4.01 5.98 4.71
CA THR A 134 4.27 4.78 3.92
C THR A 134 5.73 4.39 3.97
N ALA A 135 6.64 5.35 3.83
CA ALA A 135 8.07 5.11 3.98
C ALA A 135 8.45 4.52 5.35
N GLU A 136 7.90 5.07 6.43
CA GLU A 136 8.11 4.57 7.79
C GLU A 136 7.63 3.13 7.94
N THR A 137 6.45 2.82 7.39
CA THR A 137 5.91 1.48 7.50
C THR A 137 6.68 0.48 6.65
N LEU A 138 7.00 0.80 5.40
CA LEU A 138 7.84 -0.07 4.57
C LEU A 138 9.21 -0.27 5.22
N GLY A 139 9.73 0.75 5.91
CA GLY A 139 10.89 0.62 6.81
C GLY A 139 10.67 -0.40 7.93
N LYS A 140 9.56 -0.34 8.67
CA LYS A 140 9.19 -1.33 9.69
C LYS A 140 9.05 -2.74 9.10
N VAL A 141 8.46 -2.89 7.92
CA VAL A 141 8.34 -4.18 7.22
C VAL A 141 9.74 -4.75 6.96
N LEU A 142 10.67 -3.94 6.42
CA LEU A 142 12.05 -4.37 6.19
C LEU A 142 12.76 -4.78 7.50
N GLU A 143 12.57 -4.00 8.56
CA GLU A 143 13.14 -4.31 9.89
C GLU A 143 12.58 -5.61 10.47
N THR A 144 11.26 -5.82 10.41
CA THR A 144 10.62 -7.05 10.90
C THR A 144 10.98 -8.29 10.07
N ALA A 145 11.32 -8.08 8.80
CA ALA A 145 11.77 -9.12 7.86
C ALA A 145 13.24 -9.49 8.01
N LYS A 146 14.02 -8.77 8.83
CA LYS A 146 15.45 -9.05 9.00
C LYS A 146 15.67 -10.51 9.39
N GLY A 147 16.55 -11.16 8.64
CA GLY A 147 16.91 -12.56 8.86
C GLY A 147 15.91 -13.59 8.32
N VAL A 148 14.75 -13.19 7.76
CA VAL A 148 13.80 -14.13 7.15
C VAL A 148 14.44 -14.86 5.96
N PRO A 149 15.03 -14.19 4.94
CA PRO A 149 15.66 -14.91 3.84
C PRO A 149 16.76 -15.85 4.30
N GLU A 150 17.54 -15.45 5.30
CA GLU A 150 18.65 -16.26 5.81
C GLU A 150 18.13 -17.51 6.54
N ALA A 151 17.12 -17.37 7.39
CA ALA A 151 16.48 -18.51 8.01
C ALA A 151 15.92 -19.49 6.96
N LEU A 152 15.25 -18.99 5.93
CA LEU A 152 14.71 -19.83 4.85
C LEU A 152 15.83 -20.53 4.06
N ARG A 153 16.94 -19.84 3.77
CA ARG A 153 18.10 -20.43 3.07
C ARG A 153 18.77 -21.52 3.90
N GLN A 154 18.99 -21.26 5.19
CA GLN A 154 19.53 -22.25 6.11
C GLN A 154 18.58 -23.45 6.30
N ALA A 155 17.26 -23.23 6.26
CA ALA A 155 16.30 -24.35 6.22
C ALA A 155 16.51 -25.21 4.97
N GLY A 156 16.66 -24.60 3.78
CA GLY A 156 16.92 -25.33 2.54
C GLY A 156 18.22 -26.13 2.59
N GLN A 157 19.30 -25.53 3.07
CA GLN A 157 20.59 -26.20 3.26
C GLN A 157 20.48 -27.37 4.24
N ASN A 158 19.87 -27.15 5.40
CA ASN A 158 19.67 -28.20 6.40
C ASN A 158 18.78 -29.33 5.87
N LEU A 159 17.76 -29.05 5.05
CA LEU A 159 16.97 -30.09 4.41
C LEU A 159 17.82 -30.91 3.43
N GLY A 160 18.64 -30.27 2.59
CA GLY A 160 19.55 -30.97 1.66
C GLY A 160 20.55 -31.87 2.39
N ASP A 161 21.01 -31.44 3.57
CA ASP A 161 21.90 -32.21 4.44
C ASP A 161 21.17 -33.27 5.30
N ASN A 162 19.85 -33.43 5.14
CA ASN A 162 19.00 -34.27 6.00
C ASN A 162 19.07 -33.93 7.51
N LYS A 163 19.32 -32.66 7.84
CA LYS A 163 19.30 -32.09 9.19
C LYS A 163 17.90 -31.53 9.50
N ILE A 164 16.92 -32.43 9.62
CA ILE A 164 15.49 -32.05 9.75
C ILE A 164 15.19 -31.20 10.99
N GLY A 165 15.80 -31.49 12.15
CA GLY A 165 15.59 -30.72 13.38
C GLY A 165 15.96 -29.24 13.20
N PRO A 166 17.22 -28.94 12.83
CA PRO A 166 17.65 -27.59 12.49
C PRO A 166 16.83 -26.94 11.36
N ALA A 167 16.47 -27.70 10.31
CA ALA A 167 15.61 -27.20 9.23
C ALA A 167 14.25 -26.71 9.76
N THR A 168 13.60 -27.50 10.61
CA THR A 168 12.29 -27.17 11.19
C THR A 168 12.36 -25.90 12.05
N GLY A 169 13.43 -25.75 12.85
CA GLY A 169 13.67 -24.53 13.62
C GLY A 169 13.82 -23.28 12.75
N ASN A 170 14.56 -23.40 11.65
CA ASN A 170 14.74 -22.33 10.66
C ASN A 170 13.44 -21.99 9.91
N GLN A 171 12.70 -23.00 9.48
CA GLN A 171 11.40 -22.87 8.84
C GLN A 171 10.40 -22.11 9.74
N ARG A 172 10.38 -22.42 11.04
CA ARG A 172 9.54 -21.72 12.02
C ARG A 172 9.92 -20.24 12.13
N ARG A 173 11.22 -19.92 12.24
CA ARG A 173 11.69 -18.53 12.26
C ARG A 173 11.29 -17.75 11.01
N GLY A 174 11.42 -18.37 9.83
CA GLY A 174 10.97 -17.80 8.56
C GLY A 174 9.46 -17.54 8.56
N THR A 175 8.66 -18.51 9.02
CA THR A 175 7.20 -18.40 9.13
C THR A 175 6.78 -17.25 10.04
N GLU A 176 7.35 -17.16 11.23
CA GLU A 176 7.04 -16.11 12.20
C GLU A 176 7.44 -14.72 11.68
N GLY A 177 8.57 -14.60 10.98
CA GLY A 177 8.99 -13.35 10.36
C GLY A 177 8.08 -12.92 9.22
N LEU A 178 7.67 -13.83 8.33
CA LEU A 178 6.67 -13.55 7.29
C LEU A 178 5.32 -13.12 7.90
N GLY A 179 4.89 -13.75 8.99
CA GLY A 179 3.70 -13.35 9.73
C GLY A 179 3.79 -11.92 10.28
N ARG A 180 4.94 -11.54 10.88
CA ARG A 180 5.18 -10.17 11.36
C ARG A 180 5.19 -9.15 10.21
N MET A 181 5.77 -9.48 9.07
CA MET A 181 5.74 -8.62 7.88
C MET A 181 4.29 -8.33 7.44
N ILE A 182 3.45 -9.36 7.37
CA ILE A 182 2.04 -9.22 7.00
C ILE A 182 1.29 -8.36 8.04
N GLY A 183 1.53 -8.58 9.33
CA GLY A 183 0.96 -7.73 10.38
C GLY A 183 1.35 -6.25 10.24
N ALA A 184 2.59 -5.95 9.87
CA ALA A 184 3.03 -4.58 9.61
C ALA A 184 2.34 -3.97 8.37
N PHE A 185 2.06 -4.77 7.33
CA PHE A 185 1.24 -4.31 6.19
C PHE A 185 -0.21 -4.04 6.60
N ASP A 186 -0.81 -4.90 7.43
CA ASP A 186 -2.20 -4.75 7.89
C ASP A 186 -2.39 -3.50 8.76
N GLU A 187 -1.40 -3.20 9.61
CA GLU A 187 -1.39 -1.98 10.43
C GLU A 187 -1.38 -0.73 9.53
N LEU A 188 -0.62 -0.73 8.44
CA LEU A 188 -0.61 0.36 7.47
C LEU A 188 -1.94 0.50 6.74
N GLY A 189 -2.51 -0.62 6.27
CA GLY A 189 -3.81 -0.61 5.60
C GLY A 189 -4.89 0.02 6.48
N SER A 190 -4.90 -0.33 7.77
CA SER A 190 -5.85 0.21 8.75
C SER A 190 -5.65 1.71 8.99
N ARG A 191 -4.41 2.15 9.26
CA ARG A 191 -4.09 3.58 9.47
C ARG A 191 -4.40 4.43 8.23
N ARG A 192 -4.09 3.92 7.03
CA ARG A 192 -4.39 4.61 5.77
C ARG A 192 -5.89 4.72 5.54
N PHE A 193 -6.65 3.64 5.78
CA PHE A 193 -8.10 3.67 5.66
C PHE A 193 -8.74 4.73 6.58
N GLU A 194 -8.27 4.84 7.82
CA GLU A 194 -8.72 5.88 8.76
C GLU A 194 -8.38 7.30 8.28
N THR A 195 -7.18 7.52 7.74
CA THR A 195 -6.77 8.82 7.18
C THR A 195 -7.60 9.18 5.95
N LEU A 196 -7.69 8.29 4.96
CA LEU A 196 -8.54 8.48 3.76
C LEU A 196 -9.99 8.74 4.13
N SER A 197 -10.54 8.00 5.11
CA SER A 197 -11.91 8.20 5.59
C SER A 197 -12.11 9.58 6.22
N ARG A 198 -11.12 10.12 6.94
CA ARG A 198 -11.18 11.46 7.51
C ARG A 198 -11.06 12.54 6.44
N GLU A 199 -10.12 12.40 5.51
CA GLU A 199 -9.91 13.35 4.41
C GLU A 199 -11.10 13.39 3.45
N LEU A 200 -11.69 12.25 3.11
CA LEU A 200 -12.91 12.19 2.31
C LEU A 200 -14.10 12.88 3.01
N ARG A 201 -14.25 12.71 4.31
CA ARG A 201 -15.29 13.43 5.08
C ARG A 201 -15.05 14.94 5.05
N ALA A 202 -13.81 15.37 5.28
CA ALA A 202 -13.44 16.79 5.22
C ALA A 202 -13.72 17.38 3.83
N LEU A 203 -13.36 16.67 2.76
CA LEU A 203 -13.61 17.09 1.38
C LEU A 203 -15.11 17.16 1.06
N ILE A 204 -15.90 16.19 1.52
CA ILE A 204 -17.37 16.21 1.38
C ILE A 204 -17.94 17.46 2.05
N ASP A 205 -17.47 17.80 3.25
CA ASP A 205 -17.95 18.97 3.99
C ASP A 205 -17.49 20.28 3.34
N GLU A 206 -16.27 20.35 2.80
CA GLU A 206 -15.79 21.49 2.02
C GLU A 206 -16.60 21.69 0.73
N LEU A 207 -16.89 20.60 0.00
CA LEU A 207 -17.74 20.66 -1.20
C LEU A 207 -19.17 21.12 -0.89
N LYS A 208 -19.74 20.71 0.25
CA LYS A 208 -21.04 21.22 0.71
C LYS A 208 -20.99 22.71 0.97
N GLN A 209 -19.97 23.20 1.67
CA GLN A 209 -19.80 24.63 1.94
C GLN A 209 -19.66 25.43 0.64
N ILE A 210 -18.85 24.96 -0.31
CA ILE A 210 -18.71 25.60 -1.64
C ILE A 210 -20.07 25.66 -2.33
N LYS A 211 -20.85 24.57 -2.30
CA LYS A 211 -22.18 24.52 -2.91
C LYS A 211 -23.15 25.51 -2.23
N ASP A 212 -23.12 25.62 -0.91
CA ASP A 212 -23.98 26.54 -0.17
C ASP A 212 -23.63 27.99 -0.49
N VAL A 213 -22.33 28.33 -0.54
CA VAL A 213 -21.85 29.65 -0.97
C VAL A 213 -22.29 29.96 -2.40
N GLN A 214 -22.12 29.02 -3.34
CA GLN A 214 -22.56 29.20 -4.73
C GLN A 214 -24.08 29.43 -4.83
N THR A 215 -24.87 28.71 -4.02
CA THR A 215 -26.33 28.85 -4.00
C THR A 215 -26.72 30.22 -3.44
N SER A 216 -26.12 30.66 -2.34
CA SER A 216 -26.36 31.99 -1.75
C SER A 216 -26.03 33.12 -2.73
N VAL A 217 -24.87 33.06 -3.39
CA VAL A 217 -24.46 34.06 -4.39
C VAL A 217 -25.44 34.10 -5.57
N ARG A 218 -25.93 32.93 -6.02
CA ARG A 218 -26.94 32.84 -7.08
C ARG A 218 -28.27 33.48 -6.66
N ASP A 219 -28.74 33.19 -5.46
CA ASP A 219 -30.01 33.71 -4.94
C ASP A 219 -29.95 35.23 -4.72
N GLU A 220 -28.83 35.75 -4.23
CA GLU A 220 -28.58 37.19 -4.11
C GLU A 220 -28.56 37.89 -5.48
N ALA A 221 -27.89 37.29 -6.47
CA ALA A 221 -27.86 37.82 -7.83
C ALA A 221 -29.26 37.84 -8.48
N ALA A 222 -30.09 36.82 -8.23
CA ALA A 222 -31.47 36.78 -8.72
C ALA A 222 -32.33 37.90 -8.12
N LYS A 223 -32.29 38.09 -6.79
CA LYS A 223 -33.02 39.16 -6.09
C LYS A 223 -32.61 40.57 -6.54
N ALA A 224 -31.31 40.77 -6.80
CA ALA A 224 -30.79 42.03 -7.32
C ALA A 224 -31.26 42.33 -8.76
N GLY A 225 -31.54 41.28 -9.55
CA GLY A 225 -32.10 41.38 -10.90
C GLY A 225 -33.59 41.73 -10.93
N GLU A 226 -34.38 41.26 -9.96
CA GLU A 226 -35.84 41.51 -9.88
C GLU A 226 -36.21 42.91 -9.35
N SER A 227 -35.27 43.59 -8.68
CA SER A 227 -35.49 44.93 -8.12
C SER A 227 -35.21 46.08 -9.11
N ARG A 228 -35.09 45.77 -10.41
CA ARG A 228 -34.84 46.72 -11.51
C ARG A 228 -36.00 46.72 -12.49
#